data_AF-A0AAU1QWI2-F1
#
_entry.id   AF-A0AAU1QWI2-F1
#
_cell.length_a   1.000
_cell.length_b   1.000
_cell.length_c   1.000
_cell.angle_alpha   90.00
_cell.angle_beta   90.00
_cell.angle_gamma   90.00
#
_symmetry.space_group_name_H-M   'P 1'
#
loop_
_entity.id
_entity.type
_entity.pdbx_description
1 polymer ?
#
loop_
_entity_poly.entity_id
_entity_poly.type
_entity_poly.pdbx_seq_one_letter_code
_entity_poly.pdbx_strand_id
1 'polypeptide(L)'
;MSEPSALRQIAVAVVLLIVDLAVIAWFLWSCSWTGWRDNWNPQDVPEAPRIAWRAVWILAGAAAVTGVGLVALRWRISGVVQLSVLGVGVVIFACLAVRK
;
A
#
# COMPACT_ATOMS: atom_id res chain seq x y z
N MET A 1 24.91 -11.60 15.52
CA MET A 1 24.42 -10.35 14.89
C MET A 1 23.81 -9.48 15.97
N SER A 2 24.39 -8.32 16.23
CA SER A 2 23.90 -7.31 17.18
C SER A 2 22.55 -6.76 16.72
N GLU A 3 21.66 -6.44 17.66
CA GLU A 3 20.37 -5.82 17.33
C GLU A 3 20.59 -4.43 16.68
N PRO A 4 19.78 -4.07 15.67
CA PRO A 4 19.89 -2.78 15.02
C PRO A 4 19.47 -1.67 16.00
N SER A 5 20.25 -0.58 16.06
CA SER A 5 19.94 0.54 16.93
C SER A 5 18.56 1.13 16.63
N ALA A 6 17.84 1.55 17.68
CA ALA A 6 16.48 2.08 17.56
C ALA A 6 16.41 3.27 16.56
N LEU A 7 17.41 4.16 16.61
CA LEU A 7 17.52 5.31 15.71
C LEU A 7 17.61 4.90 14.23
N ARG A 8 18.33 3.82 13.93
CA ARG A 8 18.45 3.28 12.58
C ARG A 8 17.16 2.60 12.13
N GLN A 9 16.48 1.89 13.02
CA GLN A 9 15.17 1.29 12.71
C GLN A 9 14.13 2.37 12.41
N ILE A 10 14.12 3.47 13.16
CA ILE A 10 13.21 4.61 12.93
C ILE A 10 13.52 5.30 11.60
N ALA A 11 14.79 5.58 11.30
CA ALA A 11 15.17 6.21 10.03
C ALA A 11 14.72 5.39 8.82
N VAL A 12 14.95 4.07 8.84
CA VAL A 12 14.49 3.17 7.77
C VAL A 12 12.97 3.11 7.70
N ALA A 13 12.29 3.04 8.85
CA ALA A 13 10.83 3.05 8.90
C ALA A 13 10.25 4.32 8.27
N VAL A 14 10.84 5.49 8.53
CA VAL A 14 10.40 6.77 7.95
C VAL A 14 10.59 6.80 6.44
N VAL A 15 11.75 6.31 5.94
CA VAL A 15 12.00 6.25 4.49
C VAL A 15 11.00 5.33 3.80
N LEU A 16 10.77 4.12 4.35
CA LEU A 16 9.80 3.18 3.81
C LEU A 16 8.39 3.74 3.87
N LEU A 17 8.02 4.42 4.96
CA LEU A 17 6.72 5.08 5.11
C LEU A 17 6.47 6.13 4.02
N ILE A 18 7.48 6.95 3.69
CA ILE A 18 7.36 7.95 2.61
C ILE A 18 7.11 7.27 1.27
N VAL A 19 7.83 6.18 0.98
CA VAL A 19 7.64 5.40 -0.25
C VAL A 19 6.24 4.78 -0.28
N ASP A 20 5.80 4.15 0.81
CA ASP A 20 4.48 3.53 0.92
C ASP A 20 3.37 4.57 0.69
N LEU A 21 3.49 5.75 1.30
CA LEU A 21 2.54 6.86 1.11
C LEU A 21 2.53 7.37 -0.34
N ALA A 22 3.69 7.52 -0.97
CA ALA A 22 3.78 7.95 -2.37
C ALA A 22 3.09 6.95 -3.31
N VAL A 23 3.29 5.64 -3.08
CA VAL A 23 2.66 4.57 -3.85
C VAL A 23 1.14 4.57 -3.64
N ILE A 24 0.68 4.66 -2.39
CA ILE A 24 -0.76 4.74 -2.07
C ILE A 24 -1.40 5.97 -2.71
N ALA A 25 -0.76 7.14 -2.60
CA ALA A 25 -1.24 8.38 -3.20
C ALA A 25 -1.36 8.28 -4.72
N TRP A 26 -0.38 7.64 -5.37
CA TRP A 26 -0.44 7.42 -6.81
C TRP A 26 -1.61 6.49 -7.18
N PHE A 27 -1.80 5.36 -6.51
CA PHE A 27 -2.95 4.51 -6.81
C PHE A 27 -4.30 5.19 -6.54
N LEU A 28 -4.40 6.03 -5.51
CA LEU A 28 -5.59 6.83 -5.24
C LEU A 28 -5.87 7.83 -6.36
N TRP A 29 -4.85 8.56 -6.82
CA TRP A 29 -4.98 9.47 -7.95
C TRP A 29 -5.39 8.74 -9.23
N SER A 30 -4.79 7.58 -9.51
CA SER A 30 -5.20 6.71 -10.63
C SER A 30 -6.67 6.31 -10.53
N CYS A 31 -7.10 5.76 -9.39
CA CYS A 31 -8.49 5.29 -9.20
C CYS A 31 -9.50 6.44 -9.27
N SER A 32 -9.15 7.61 -8.75
CA SER A 32 -10.01 8.80 -8.81
C SER A 32 -10.17 9.29 -10.25
N TRP A 33 -9.07 9.38 -10.99
CA TRP A 33 -9.09 9.79 -12.39
C TRP A 33 -9.87 8.81 -13.27
N THR A 34 -9.66 7.51 -13.09
CA THR A 34 -10.41 6.50 -13.84
C THR A 34 -11.87 6.43 -13.44
N GLY A 35 -12.19 6.55 -12.15
CA GLY A 35 -13.59 6.63 -11.69
C GLY A 35 -14.30 7.88 -12.24
N TRP A 36 -13.61 9.01 -12.33
CA TRP A 36 -14.15 10.20 -13.00
C TRP A 36 -14.41 9.93 -14.49
N ARG A 37 -13.47 9.28 -15.20
CA ARG A 37 -13.64 8.92 -16.62
C ARG A 37 -14.78 7.93 -16.85
N ASP A 38 -14.90 6.91 -16.00
CA ASP A 38 -15.92 5.87 -16.09
C ASP A 38 -17.34 6.48 -15.94
N ASN A 39 -17.48 7.53 -15.11
CA ASN A 39 -18.74 8.28 -15.00
C ASN A 39 -19.13 9.08 -16.25
N TRP A 40 -18.14 9.49 -17.07
CA TRP A 40 -18.42 10.20 -18.33
C TRP A 40 -18.84 9.27 -19.46
N ASN A 41 -18.42 8.00 -19.42
CA ASN A 41 -18.84 7.00 -20.40
C ASN A 41 -19.43 5.74 -19.73
N PRO A 42 -20.65 5.82 -19.19
CA PRO A 42 -21.27 4.74 -18.42
C PRO A 42 -21.63 3.49 -19.25
N GLN A 43 -21.46 3.53 -20.58
CA GLN A 43 -21.64 2.38 -21.46
C GLN A 43 -20.41 1.44 -21.48
N ASP A 44 -19.24 1.93 -21.06
CA ASP A 44 -18.02 1.14 -21.00
C ASP A 44 -17.90 0.36 -19.68
N VAL A 45 -17.19 -0.78 -19.70
CA VAL A 45 -16.93 -1.56 -18.49
C VAL A 45 -16.04 -0.74 -17.55
N PRO A 46 -16.44 -0.50 -16.28
CA PRO A 46 -15.67 0.30 -15.34
C PRO A 46 -14.26 -0.28 -15.13
N GLU A 47 -13.23 0.56 -15.33
CA GLU A 47 -11.83 0.18 -15.15
C GLU A 47 -11.32 0.51 -13.74
N ALA A 48 -11.97 1.43 -13.03
CA ALA A 48 -11.60 1.80 -11.66
C ALA A 48 -11.51 0.60 -10.68
N PRO A 49 -12.46 -0.37 -10.67
CA PRO A 49 -12.37 -1.55 -9.79
C PRO A 49 -11.16 -2.44 -10.10
N ARG A 50 -10.77 -2.53 -11.38
CA ARG A 50 -9.61 -3.32 -11.82
C ARG A 50 -8.30 -2.72 -11.32
N ILE A 51 -8.19 -1.39 -11.36
CA ILE A 51 -7.01 -0.67 -10.86
C ILE A 51 -6.92 -0.80 -9.34
N ALA A 52 -8.05 -0.69 -8.64
CA ALA A 52 -8.10 -0.88 -7.19
C ALA A 52 -7.67 -2.31 -6.78
N TRP A 53 -8.11 -3.36 -7.51
CA TRP A 53 -7.63 -4.73 -7.28
C TRP A 53 -6.13 -4.90 -7.53
N ARG A 54 -5.57 -4.26 -8.55
CA ARG A 54 -4.10 -4.27 -8.77
C ARG A 54 -3.37 -3.62 -7.60
N ALA A 55 -3.87 -2.50 -7.09
CA ALA A 55 -3.30 -1.84 -5.92
C ALA A 55 -3.33 -2.77 -4.69
N VAL A 56 -4.44 -3.48 -4.45
CA VAL A 56 -4.54 -4.48 -3.37
C VAL A 56 -3.43 -5.52 -3.46
N TRP A 57 -3.22 -6.14 -4.63
CA TRP A 57 -2.21 -7.18 -4.79
C TRP A 57 -0.78 -6.65 -4.62
N ILE A 58 -0.50 -5.45 -5.14
CA ILE A 58 0.81 -4.81 -5.02
C ILE A 58 1.11 -4.46 -3.56
N LEU A 59 0.15 -3.85 -2.86
CA LEU A 59 0.33 -3.46 -1.45
C LEU A 59 0.42 -4.70 -0.54
N ALA A 60 -0.39 -5.73 -0.79
CA ALA A 60 -0.34 -6.99 -0.04
C ALA A 60 1.00 -7.72 -0.27
N GLY A 61 1.47 -7.77 -1.52
CA GLY A 61 2.78 -8.34 -1.86
C GLY A 61 3.92 -7.56 -1.21
N ALA A 62 3.88 -6.23 -1.28
CA ALA A 62 4.85 -5.37 -0.62
C ALA A 62 4.86 -5.60 0.90
N ALA A 63 3.69 -5.67 1.55
CA ALA A 63 3.57 -5.91 2.98
C ALA A 63 4.17 -7.26 3.38
N ALA A 64 3.91 -8.31 2.58
CA ALA A 64 4.46 -9.63 2.82
C ALA A 64 5.99 -9.64 2.68
N VAL A 65 6.55 -9.06 1.60
CA VAL A 65 7.99 -9.09 1.35
C VAL A 65 8.76 -8.22 2.36
N THR A 66 8.31 -6.98 2.57
CA THR A 66 9.05 -6.00 3.36
C THR A 66 8.75 -6.11 4.85
N GLY A 67 7.47 -6.22 5.22
CA GLY A 67 7.03 -6.37 6.61
C GLY A 67 7.54 -7.66 7.25
N VAL A 68 7.32 -8.81 6.60
CA VAL A 68 7.81 -10.11 7.13
C VAL A 68 9.33 -10.17 7.09
N GLY A 69 9.96 -9.63 6.04
CA GLY A 69 11.43 -9.56 5.94
C GLY A 69 12.06 -8.77 7.08
N LEU A 70 11.52 -7.59 7.41
CA LEU A 70 12.01 -6.78 8.53
C LEU A 70 11.74 -7.43 9.89
N VAL A 71 10.58 -8.06 10.07
CA VAL A 71 10.28 -8.80 11.30
C VAL A 71 11.27 -9.97 11.48
N ALA A 72 11.56 -10.73 10.42
CA ALA A 72 12.52 -11.83 10.43
C ALA A 72 13.95 -11.36 10.76
N LEU A 73 14.33 -10.17 10.28
CA LEU A 73 15.62 -9.54 10.58
C LEU A 73 15.72 -8.96 12.01
N ARG A 74 14.69 -9.12 12.86
CA ARG A 74 14.53 -8.48 14.18
C ARG A 74 14.33 -6.96 14.15
N TRP A 75 14.00 -6.37 13.00
CA TRP A 75 13.64 -4.96 12.86
C TRP A 75 12.14 -4.77 13.15
N ARG A 76 11.72 -5.10 14.38
CA ARG A 76 10.31 -5.21 14.74
C ARG A 76 9.53 -3.91 14.57
N ILE A 77 10.10 -2.76 14.96
CA ILE A 77 9.41 -1.47 14.87
C ILE A 77 9.12 -1.14 13.41
N SER A 78 10.15 -1.22 12.55
CA SER A 78 10.00 -0.93 11.13
C SER A 78 9.03 -1.91 10.45
N GLY A 79 9.12 -3.21 10.77
CA GLY A 79 8.23 -4.21 10.19
C GLY A 79 6.76 -4.03 10.58
N VAL A 80 6.47 -3.69 11.85
CA VAL A 80 5.10 -3.44 12.32
C VAL A 80 4.50 -2.20 11.67
N VAL A 81 5.27 -1.11 11.54
CA VAL A 81 4.82 0.10 10.85
C VAL A 81 4.47 -0.21 9.39
N GLN A 82 5.32 -0.97 8.69
CA GLN A 82 5.09 -1.31 7.30
C GLN A 82 3.86 -2.19 7.09
N LEU A 83 3.70 -3.22 7.93
CA LEU A 83 2.51 -4.09 7.91
C LEU A 83 1.23 -3.28 8.17
N SER A 84 1.28 -2.32 9.10
CA SER A 84 0.12 -1.49 9.44
C SER A 84 -0.27 -0.56 8.30
N VAL A 85 0.70 0.17 7.74
CA VAL A 85 0.46 1.17 6.68
C VAL A 85 -0.01 0.50 5.40
N LEU A 86 0.72 -0.53 4.95
CA LEU A 86 0.36 -1.26 3.74
C LEU A 86 -0.94 -2.07 3.95
N GLY A 87 -1.17 -2.60 5.15
CA GLY A 87 -2.42 -3.27 5.51
C GLY A 87 -3.62 -2.33 5.45
N VAL A 88 -3.51 -1.11 6.00
CA VAL A 88 -4.55 -0.08 5.88
C VAL A 88 -4.76 0.29 4.41
N GLY A 89 -3.68 0.45 3.63
CA GLY A 89 -3.76 0.68 2.19
C GLY A 89 -4.54 -0.42 1.46
N VAL A 90 -4.23 -1.70 1.73
CA VAL A 90 -4.95 -2.86 1.19
C VAL A 90 -6.45 -2.77 1.50
N VAL A 91 -6.81 -2.47 2.76
CA VAL A 91 -8.22 -2.36 3.17
C VAL A 91 -8.92 -1.24 2.42
N ILE A 92 -8.30 -0.06 2.30
CA ILE A 92 -8.86 1.08 1.55
C ILE A 92 -9.14 0.68 0.10
N PHE A 93 -8.15 0.11 -0.60
CA PHE A 93 -8.31 -0.28 -2.01
C PHE A 93 -9.26 -1.47 -2.19
N ALA A 94 -9.32 -2.40 -1.25
CA ALA A 94 -10.29 -3.48 -1.29
C ALA A 94 -11.72 -2.93 -1.16
N CYS A 95 -11.96 -1.99 -0.24
CA CYS A 95 -13.25 -1.31 -0.14
C CYS A 95 -13.61 -0.54 -1.41
N LEU A 96 -12.64 0.13 -2.05
CA LEU A 96 -12.86 0.82 -3.32
C LEU A 96 -13.12 -0.15 -4.48
N ALA A 97 -12.46 -1.30 -4.51
CA ALA A 97 -12.64 -2.32 -5.54
C ALA A 97 -14.00 -3.03 -5.44
N VAL A 98 -14.55 -3.14 -4.23
CA VAL A 98 -15.83 -3.80 -3.95
C VAL A 98 -17.02 -2.82 -4.00
N ARG A 99 -16.78 -1.52 -3.80
CA ARG A 99 -17.80 -0.48 -4.03
C ARG A 99 -18.12 -0.42 -5.53
N LYS A 100 -19.36 -0.79 -5.85
CA LYS A 100 -19.98 -0.62 -7.17
C LYS A 100 -20.41 0.81 -7.39
#